data_AF-A0A819XSV3-F1
#
_entry.id   AF-A0A819XSV3-F1
#
_cell.length_a   1.000
_cell.length_b   1.000
_cell.length_c   1.000
_cell.angle_alpha   90.00
_cell.angle_beta   90.00
_cell.angle_gamma   90.00
#
_symmetry.space_group_name_H-M   'P 1'
#
loop_
_entity.id
_entity.type
_entity.pdbx_description
1 polymer ?
#
loop_
_entity_poly.entity_id
_entity_poly.type
_entity_poly.pdbx_seq_one_letter_code
_entity_poly.pdbx_strand_id
1 'polypeptide(L)'
;DIYVDMVLVDVNYWKFTGKWIPTEQAEQCQKTSHHYLHPDSPTSGAQWMKYDKISFSKLKLTNNKQLTATQSKNQNTIILNSMHKYIPRLNIVEVNGKLPDLISSSNRNGLLPKHTFTFPETEFIAVTAYQNTDITQLKIDNNPFAKGFRDSADNRMTYNPYSYESGNNLPVDYYDNTYEDLQAHKKRRYQ
;
A
#
# COMPACT_ATOMS: atom_id res chain seq x y z
N ASP A 1 -16.34 -15.05 9.21
CA ASP A 1 -15.25 -14.05 9.19
C ASP A 1 -14.88 -13.69 7.77
N ILE A 2 -14.46 -12.44 7.59
CA ILE A 2 -13.88 -11.96 6.34
C ILE A 2 -12.52 -11.34 6.66
N TYR A 3 -11.49 -11.74 5.94
CA TYR A 3 -10.14 -11.19 6.07
C TYR A 3 -9.45 -11.04 4.71
N VAL A 4 -8.43 -10.20 4.66
CA VAL A 4 -7.56 -10.02 3.48
C VAL A 4 -6.13 -10.39 3.82
N ASP A 5 -5.47 -11.13 2.94
CA ASP A 5 -4.02 -11.30 2.94
C ASP A 5 -3.40 -10.79 1.62
N MET A 6 -2.07 -10.67 1.61
CA MET A 6 -1.31 -10.23 0.43
C MET A 6 -0.47 -11.40 -0.06
N VAL A 7 -0.72 -11.84 -1.30
CA VAL A 7 -0.04 -13.00 -1.88
C VAL A 7 0.97 -12.51 -2.91
N LEU A 8 2.18 -13.07 -2.90
CA LEU A 8 3.17 -12.81 -3.95
C LEU A 8 2.64 -13.32 -5.30
N VAL A 9 2.66 -12.46 -6.31
CA VAL A 9 2.29 -12.83 -7.68
C VAL A 9 3.39 -13.66 -8.34
N ASP A 10 4.65 -13.30 -8.06
CA ASP A 10 5.83 -13.98 -8.54
C ASP A 10 6.96 -13.90 -7.50
N VAL A 11 8.07 -14.58 -7.80
CA VAL A 11 9.28 -14.62 -6.94
C VAL A 11 10.32 -13.59 -7.37
N ASN A 12 9.99 -12.70 -8.30
CA ASN A 12 10.95 -11.78 -8.87
C ASN A 12 11.17 -10.58 -7.93
N TYR A 13 12.40 -10.10 -7.90
CA TYR A 13 12.66 -8.73 -7.50
C TYR A 13 12.36 -7.81 -8.69
N TRP A 14 11.64 -6.72 -8.45
CA TRP A 14 11.23 -5.79 -9.50
C TRP A 14 12.04 -4.50 -9.41
N LYS A 15 12.56 -4.02 -10.54
CA LYS A 15 13.24 -2.72 -10.64
C LYS A 15 12.49 -1.82 -11.61
N PHE A 16 12.44 -0.52 -11.32
CA PHE A 16 11.90 0.48 -12.26
C PHE A 16 13.02 1.18 -13.00
N THR A 17 12.95 1.19 -14.33
CA THR A 17 13.91 1.87 -15.24
C THR A 17 13.14 2.61 -16.34
N GLY A 18 12.11 3.37 -15.96
CA GLY A 18 11.09 3.90 -16.88
C GLY A 18 9.95 2.90 -17.15
N LYS A 19 10.22 1.60 -16.97
CA LYS A 19 9.23 0.53 -16.88
C LYS A 19 9.63 -0.47 -15.79
N TRP A 20 8.65 -1.20 -15.28
CA TRP A 20 8.90 -2.30 -14.36
C TRP A 20 9.53 -3.48 -15.09
N ILE A 21 10.72 -3.90 -14.64
CA ILE A 21 11.43 -5.07 -15.16
C ILE A 21 11.71 -6.05 -14.03
N PRO A 22 11.53 -7.37 -14.25
CA PRO A 22 12.02 -8.37 -13.31
C PRO A 22 13.56 -8.40 -13.36
N THR A 23 14.21 -8.51 -12.22
CA THR A 23 15.64 -8.78 -12.10
C THR A 23 15.86 -10.21 -11.59
N GLU A 24 17.10 -10.58 -11.26
CA GLU A 24 17.39 -11.91 -10.69
C GLU A 24 16.51 -12.25 -9.48
N GLN A 25 16.28 -13.55 -9.29
CA GLN A 25 15.44 -14.10 -8.23
C GLN A 25 15.85 -13.50 -6.88
N ALA A 26 14.91 -12.84 -6.20
CA ALA A 26 15.16 -12.37 -4.86
C ALA A 26 15.51 -13.59 -3.98
N GLU A 27 16.57 -13.49 -3.18
CA GLU A 27 16.82 -14.44 -2.09
C GLU A 27 15.51 -14.66 -1.34
N GLN A 28 15.17 -15.93 -1.09
CA GLN A 28 13.88 -16.42 -0.60
C GLN A 28 13.09 -15.35 0.16
N CYS A 29 12.14 -14.73 -0.55
CA CYS A 29 11.20 -13.80 0.04
C CYS A 29 10.38 -14.59 1.07
N GLN A 30 10.78 -14.50 2.35
CA GLN A 30 10.11 -15.22 3.42
C GLN A 30 8.61 -14.90 3.34
N LYS A 31 7.77 -15.94 3.36
CA LYS A 31 6.32 -15.79 3.38
C LYS A 31 5.93 -14.99 4.63
N THR A 32 5.80 -13.67 4.50
CA THR A 32 5.32 -12.79 5.57
C THR A 32 3.82 -12.95 5.69
N SER A 33 3.37 -14.08 6.22
CA SER A 33 1.94 -14.39 6.31
C SER A 33 1.31 -13.71 7.52
N HIS A 34 0.92 -12.45 7.33
CA HIS A 34 0.00 -11.76 8.23
C HIS A 34 -1.26 -11.35 7.44
N HIS A 35 -2.42 -11.77 7.92
CA HIS A 35 -3.71 -11.38 7.37
C HIS A 35 -4.31 -10.23 8.19
N TYR A 36 -5.15 -9.43 7.56
CA TYR A 36 -5.96 -8.42 8.21
C TYR A 36 -7.41 -8.90 8.31
N LEU A 37 -7.85 -9.19 9.54
CA LEU A 37 -9.24 -9.52 9.84
C LEU A 37 -10.10 -8.26 9.82
N HIS A 38 -11.23 -8.29 9.10
CA HIS A 38 -12.16 -7.16 9.10
C HIS A 38 -12.69 -6.92 10.53
N PRO A 39 -12.75 -5.67 11.02
CA PRO A 39 -13.13 -5.35 12.40
C PRO A 39 -14.53 -5.83 12.77
N ASP A 40 -15.45 -5.88 11.80
CA ASP A 40 -16.82 -6.37 12.02
C ASP A 40 -16.93 -7.91 12.03
N SER A 41 -15.82 -8.65 11.89
CA SER A 41 -15.80 -10.10 12.07
C SER A 41 -15.66 -10.50 13.56
N PRO A 42 -16.31 -11.59 14.02
CA PRO A 42 -17.28 -12.40 13.31
C PRO A 42 -18.65 -11.71 13.22
N THR A 43 -19.31 -11.83 12.07
CA THR A 43 -20.73 -11.50 11.92
C THR A 43 -21.41 -12.41 10.89
N SER A 44 -22.74 -12.44 10.91
CA SER A 44 -23.52 -13.31 10.03
C SER A 44 -23.48 -12.84 8.58
N GLY A 45 -23.66 -13.77 7.64
CA GLY A 45 -23.78 -13.43 6.21
C GLY A 45 -24.86 -12.39 5.93
N ALA A 46 -26.00 -12.49 6.63
CA ALA A 46 -27.09 -11.52 6.52
C ALA A 46 -26.69 -10.11 6.97
N GLN A 47 -25.81 -9.96 7.96
CA GLN A 47 -25.29 -8.65 8.34
C GLN A 47 -24.29 -8.13 7.31
N TRP A 48 -23.40 -8.98 6.79
CA TRP A 48 -22.49 -8.59 5.71
C TRP A 48 -23.21 -8.05 4.48
N MET A 49 -24.29 -8.73 4.07
CA MET A 49 -25.08 -8.36 2.90
C MET A 49 -25.92 -7.09 3.08
N LYS A 50 -26.05 -6.56 4.31
CA LYS A 50 -26.70 -5.26 4.55
C LYS A 50 -25.80 -4.08 4.23
N TYR A 51 -24.48 -4.28 4.25
CA TYR A 51 -23.56 -3.22 3.87
C TYR A 51 -23.54 -3.08 2.35
N ASP A 52 -23.65 -1.85 1.87
CA ASP A 52 -23.46 -1.51 0.45
C ASP A 52 -22.05 -1.87 -0.04
N LYS A 53 -21.07 -1.83 0.87
CA LYS A 53 -19.68 -2.26 0.62
C LYS A 53 -19.00 -2.77 1.89
N ILE A 54 -18.05 -3.68 1.70
CA ILE A 54 -17.14 -4.15 2.75
C ILE A 54 -15.80 -3.43 2.56
N SER A 55 -15.33 -2.71 3.57
CA SER A 55 -14.20 -1.77 3.44
C SER A 55 -13.03 -2.12 4.34
N PHE A 56 -11.84 -2.28 3.75
CA PHE A 56 -10.58 -2.51 4.46
C PHE A 56 -9.75 -1.24 4.66
N SER A 57 -10.41 -0.08 4.79
CA SER A 57 -9.75 1.25 4.82
C SER A 57 -8.79 1.48 6.00
N LYS A 58 -8.86 0.65 7.05
CA LYS A 58 -7.98 0.71 8.23
C LYS A 58 -6.75 -0.20 8.11
N LEU A 59 -6.66 -1.02 7.07
CA LEU A 59 -5.51 -1.89 6.80
C LEU A 59 -4.28 -1.03 6.49
N LYS A 60 -3.15 -1.38 7.13
CA LYS A 60 -1.86 -0.73 6.89
C LYS A 60 -0.86 -1.71 6.31
N LEU A 61 0.06 -1.20 5.50
CA LEU A 61 1.19 -1.94 4.96
C LEU A 61 2.49 -1.41 5.58
N THR A 62 3.43 -2.31 5.88
CA THR A 62 4.74 -1.95 6.45
C THR A 62 5.84 -2.81 5.88
N ASN A 63 7.08 -2.32 5.91
CA ASN A 63 8.29 -3.11 5.61
C ASN A 63 9.05 -3.51 6.89
N ASN A 64 8.55 -3.14 8.08
CA ASN A 64 9.22 -3.45 9.34
C ASN A 64 9.04 -4.94 9.71
N LYS A 65 10.06 -5.75 9.41
CA LYS A 65 10.11 -7.19 9.71
C LYS A 65 10.24 -7.51 11.21
N GLN A 66 10.59 -6.53 12.03
CA GLN A 66 10.75 -6.72 13.48
C GLN A 66 9.41 -6.64 14.23
N LEU A 67 8.33 -6.24 13.55
CA LEU A 67 7.00 -6.30 14.15
C LEU A 67 6.66 -7.76 14.45
N THR A 68 6.57 -8.08 15.74
CA THR A 68 6.12 -9.40 16.17
C THR A 68 4.69 -9.65 15.67
N ALA A 69 4.32 -10.92 15.48
CA ALA A 69 2.96 -11.28 15.05
C ALA A 69 1.87 -10.66 15.95
N THR A 70 2.14 -10.48 17.24
CA THR A 70 1.24 -9.83 18.20
C THR A 70 1.10 -8.33 17.95
N GLN A 71 2.21 -7.64 17.64
CA GLN A 71 2.17 -6.20 17.34
C GLN A 71 1.51 -5.92 15.98
N SER A 72 1.76 -6.74 14.96
CA SER A 72 1.11 -6.65 13.66
C SER A 72 -0.43 -6.79 13.77
N LYS A 73 -0.90 -7.75 14.58
CA LYS A 73 -2.34 -7.94 14.86
C LYS A 73 -2.98 -6.72 15.53
N ASN A 74 -2.34 -6.16 16.54
CA ASN A 74 -2.88 -4.99 17.25
C ASN A 74 -2.86 -3.71 16.42
N GLN A 75 -1.96 -3.63 15.41
CA GLN A 75 -1.78 -2.44 14.59
C GLN A 75 -2.53 -2.44 13.26
N ASN A 76 -3.29 -3.50 12.95
CA ASN A 76 -3.98 -3.65 11.66
C ASN A 76 -3.01 -3.64 10.47
N THR A 77 -1.81 -4.20 10.63
CA THR A 77 -0.70 -4.02 9.69
C THR A 77 -0.25 -5.33 9.05
N ILE A 78 -0.13 -5.37 7.73
CA ILE A 78 0.49 -6.47 6.97
C ILE A 78 1.91 -6.09 6.58
N ILE A 79 2.87 -7.01 6.81
CA ILE A 79 4.28 -6.81 6.47
C ILE A 79 4.52 -7.29 5.04
N LEU A 80 5.07 -6.42 4.19
CA LEU A 80 5.45 -6.71 2.82
C LEU A 80 6.93 -6.45 2.59
N ASN A 81 7.53 -7.19 1.67
CA ASN A 81 8.86 -6.87 1.17
C ASN A 81 8.73 -5.84 0.04
N SER A 82 9.54 -4.77 0.13
CA SER A 82 9.60 -3.77 -0.95
C SER A 82 10.10 -4.41 -2.24
N MET A 83 9.75 -3.81 -3.37
CA MET A 83 10.15 -4.20 -4.73
C MET A 83 9.66 -5.61 -5.14
N HIS A 84 8.56 -6.07 -4.54
CA HIS A 84 7.90 -7.32 -4.89
C HIS A 84 6.45 -7.05 -5.30
N LYS A 85 5.94 -7.89 -6.20
CA LYS A 85 4.57 -7.81 -6.70
C LYS A 85 3.62 -8.66 -5.86
N TYR A 86 2.51 -8.06 -5.45
CA TYR A 86 1.49 -8.67 -4.63
C TYR A 86 0.10 -8.53 -5.26
N ILE A 87 -0.77 -9.48 -4.97
CA ILE A 87 -2.20 -9.42 -5.21
C ILE A 87 -2.94 -9.54 -3.87
N PRO A 88 -3.83 -8.60 -3.52
CA PRO A 88 -4.76 -8.76 -2.41
C PRO A 88 -5.68 -9.96 -2.65
N ARG A 89 -5.85 -10.76 -1.60
CA ARG A 89 -6.72 -11.93 -1.63
C ARG A 89 -7.73 -11.86 -0.49
N LEU A 90 -9.00 -11.83 -0.86
CA LEU A 90 -10.13 -11.81 0.05
C LEU A 90 -10.50 -13.25 0.43
N ASN A 91 -10.66 -13.51 1.71
CA ASN A 91 -10.99 -14.83 2.23
C ASN A 91 -12.25 -14.75 3.11
N ILE A 92 -13.17 -15.68 2.89
CA ILE A 92 -14.40 -15.85 3.68
C ILE A 92 -14.31 -17.18 4.41
N VAL A 93 -14.34 -17.13 5.73
CA VAL A 93 -14.33 -18.30 6.61
C VAL A 93 -15.69 -18.42 7.28
N GLU A 94 -16.32 -19.58 7.14
CA GLU A 94 -17.52 -19.91 7.88
C GLU A 94 -17.13 -20.35 9.30
N VAL A 95 -17.67 -19.65 10.29
CA VAL A 95 -17.39 -19.94 11.71
C VAL A 95 -18.59 -20.69 12.26
N ASN A 96 -18.46 -22.01 12.43
CA ASN A 96 -19.52 -22.84 13.00
C ASN A 96 -19.46 -22.78 14.52
N GLY A 97 -20.52 -22.29 15.17
CA GLY A 97 -20.65 -22.18 16.63
C GLY A 97 -20.78 -23.51 17.39
N LYS A 98 -20.32 -24.64 16.82
CA LYS A 98 -20.41 -25.98 17.40
C LYS A 98 -19.05 -26.64 17.66
N LEU A 99 -17.93 -25.93 17.44
CA LEU A 99 -16.63 -26.44 17.88
C LEU A 99 -16.52 -26.26 19.40
N PRO A 100 -16.39 -27.35 20.18
CA PRO A 100 -16.20 -27.27 21.63
C PRO A 100 -14.95 -26.45 21.95
N ASP A 101 -14.91 -25.88 23.15
CA ASP A 101 -13.91 -25.00 23.78
C ASP A 101 -12.40 -25.37 23.64
N LEU A 102 -12.03 -26.36 22.84
CA LEU A 102 -10.65 -26.79 22.59
C LEU A 102 -9.94 -25.96 21.51
N ILE A 103 -10.68 -25.18 20.70
CA ILE A 103 -10.08 -24.20 19.78
C ILE A 103 -10.30 -22.81 20.36
N SER A 104 -9.69 -22.59 21.54
CA SER A 104 -9.49 -21.27 22.12
C SER A 104 -8.99 -20.31 21.03
N SER A 105 -9.37 -19.05 21.15
CA SER A 105 -9.17 -17.91 20.23
C SER A 105 -7.77 -17.74 19.59
N SER A 106 -6.79 -18.53 19.99
CA SER A 106 -5.44 -18.65 19.46
C SER A 106 -5.31 -19.50 18.18
N ASN A 107 -6.28 -20.36 17.83
CA ASN A 107 -6.14 -21.32 16.71
C ASN A 107 -7.19 -21.17 15.57
N ARG A 108 -7.73 -19.95 15.37
CA ARG A 108 -8.49 -19.60 14.15
C ARG A 108 -7.66 -19.69 12.86
N ASN A 109 -6.34 -19.82 12.98
CA ASN A 109 -5.42 -20.05 11.85
C ASN A 109 -5.60 -21.43 11.17
N GLY A 110 -6.33 -22.38 11.78
CA GLY A 110 -6.59 -23.70 11.22
C GLY A 110 -7.87 -23.84 10.40
N LEU A 111 -8.74 -22.82 10.38
CA LEU A 111 -9.96 -22.86 9.56
C LEU A 111 -9.62 -22.43 8.13
N LEU A 112 -9.75 -23.37 7.19
CA LEU A 112 -9.55 -23.09 5.78
C LEU A 112 -10.63 -22.14 5.26
N PRO A 113 -10.28 -21.16 4.41
CA PRO A 113 -11.27 -20.33 3.72
C PRO A 113 -12.27 -21.21 2.96
N LYS A 114 -13.56 -20.92 3.13
CA LYS A 114 -14.63 -21.53 2.34
C LYS A 114 -14.65 -20.94 0.93
N HIS A 115 -14.41 -19.64 0.85
CA HIS A 115 -14.28 -18.92 -0.41
C HIS A 115 -13.07 -18.00 -0.38
N THR A 116 -12.37 -17.92 -1.51
CA THR A 116 -11.19 -17.10 -1.70
C THR A 116 -11.30 -16.40 -3.06
N PHE A 117 -11.07 -15.10 -3.08
CA PHE A 117 -11.19 -14.26 -4.27
C PHE A 117 -9.94 -13.39 -4.44
N THR A 118 -9.54 -13.21 -5.69
CA THR A 118 -8.49 -12.28 -6.11
C THR A 118 -9.02 -11.46 -7.28
N PHE A 119 -8.58 -10.21 -7.37
CA PHE A 119 -8.97 -9.27 -8.42
C PHE A 119 -7.69 -8.85 -9.15
N PRO A 120 -7.42 -9.33 -10.39
CA PRO A 120 -6.16 -9.06 -11.09
C PRO A 120 -5.82 -7.57 -11.23
N GLU A 121 -6.83 -6.72 -11.38
CA GLU A 121 -6.71 -5.26 -11.43
C GLU A 121 -6.19 -4.62 -10.13
N THR A 122 -6.11 -5.40 -9.05
CA THR A 122 -5.62 -4.95 -7.73
C THR A 122 -4.17 -5.37 -7.46
N GLU A 123 -3.49 -5.97 -8.44
CA GLU A 123 -2.05 -6.21 -8.34
C GLU A 123 -1.26 -4.91 -8.15
N PHE A 124 -0.23 -4.96 -7.32
CA PHE A 124 0.66 -3.83 -7.10
C PHE A 124 2.07 -4.27 -6.75
N ILE A 125 3.05 -3.38 -6.93
CA ILE A 125 4.40 -3.57 -6.44
C ILE A 125 4.57 -2.73 -5.18
N ALA A 126 4.96 -3.36 -4.07
CA ALA A 126 5.22 -2.66 -2.81
C ALA A 126 6.48 -1.80 -2.96
N VAL A 127 6.44 -0.54 -2.56
CA VAL A 127 7.57 0.39 -2.65
C VAL A 127 7.66 1.27 -1.41
N THR A 128 8.87 1.68 -1.03
CA THR A 128 9.08 2.68 0.03
C THR A 128 8.97 4.12 -0.48
N ALA A 129 9.13 4.31 -1.79
CA ALA A 129 8.91 5.57 -2.49
C ALA A 129 8.40 5.29 -3.90
N TYR A 130 7.49 6.13 -4.41
CA TYR A 130 6.98 5.98 -5.76
C TYR A 130 8.12 6.05 -6.80
N GLN A 131 8.06 5.15 -7.77
CA GLN A 131 9.06 5.06 -8.85
C GLN A 131 8.53 5.67 -10.16
N ASN A 132 7.24 5.49 -10.43
CA ASN A 132 6.56 6.06 -11.59
C ASN A 132 5.85 7.37 -11.21
N THR A 133 6.18 8.45 -11.90
CA THR A 133 5.60 9.79 -11.70
C THR A 133 4.11 9.84 -12.03
N ASP A 134 3.65 9.08 -13.03
CA ASP A 134 2.25 9.04 -13.44
C ASP A 134 1.38 8.45 -12.34
N ILE A 135 1.88 7.42 -11.66
CA ILE A 135 1.21 6.84 -10.47
C ILE A 135 1.22 7.86 -9.32
N THR A 136 2.29 8.62 -9.16
CA THR A 136 2.35 9.67 -8.12
C THR A 136 1.27 10.74 -8.37
N GLN A 137 1.16 11.22 -9.61
CA GLN A 137 0.16 12.20 -10.01
C GLN A 137 -1.26 11.64 -9.84
N LEU A 138 -1.51 10.42 -10.32
CA LEU A 138 -2.79 9.74 -10.13
C LEU A 138 -3.17 9.64 -8.64
N LYS A 139 -2.20 9.36 -7.76
CA LYS A 139 -2.44 9.33 -6.30
C LYS A 139 -2.70 10.71 -5.73
N ILE A 140 -2.02 11.75 -6.20
CA ILE A 140 -2.28 13.14 -5.81
C ILE A 140 -3.73 13.52 -6.16
N ASP A 141 -4.15 13.27 -7.40
CA ASP A 141 -5.45 13.68 -7.94
C ASP A 141 -6.62 12.95 -7.27
N ASN A 142 -6.43 11.69 -6.89
CA ASN A 142 -7.52 10.84 -6.42
C ASN A 142 -7.56 10.64 -4.90
N ASN A 143 -6.44 10.74 -4.18
CA ASN A 143 -6.43 10.56 -2.73
C ASN A 143 -6.83 11.87 -2.00
N PRO A 144 -7.94 11.90 -1.24
CA PRO A 144 -8.37 13.09 -0.51
C PRO A 144 -7.31 13.65 0.46
N PHE A 145 -6.46 12.78 1.02
CA PHE A 145 -5.40 13.18 1.94
C PHE A 145 -4.17 13.81 1.24
N ALA A 146 -4.12 13.81 -0.09
CA ALA A 146 -3.04 14.40 -0.89
C ALA A 146 -3.43 15.75 -1.51
N LYS A 147 -4.59 16.33 -1.15
CA LYS A 147 -5.12 17.55 -1.76
C LYS A 147 -4.13 18.72 -1.79
N GLY A 148 -3.33 18.92 -0.74
CA GLY A 148 -2.36 20.03 -0.67
C GLY A 148 -1.26 20.01 -1.75
N PHE A 149 -1.03 18.86 -2.40
CA PHE A 149 -0.09 18.77 -3.52
C PHE A 149 -0.72 19.15 -4.87
N ARG A 150 -2.05 19.26 -4.96
CA ARG A 150 -2.76 19.64 -6.19
C ARG A 150 -2.60 21.14 -6.45
N ASP A 151 -2.82 21.94 -5.42
CA ASP A 151 -2.84 23.41 -5.52
C ASP A 151 -1.45 24.00 -5.82
N SER A 152 -0.37 23.26 -5.49
CA SER A 152 1.01 23.66 -5.79
C SER A 152 1.37 23.59 -7.29
N ALA A 153 0.64 22.78 -8.07
CA ALA A 153 0.86 22.66 -9.51
C ALA A 153 0.24 23.85 -10.27
N ASP A 154 -0.90 24.35 -9.80
CA ASP A 154 -1.65 25.43 -10.45
C ASP A 154 -0.97 26.80 -10.29
N ASN A 155 -0.36 27.05 -9.12
CA ASN A 155 0.34 28.30 -8.82
C ASN A 155 1.71 28.47 -9.53
N ARG A 156 2.15 27.49 -10.34
CA ARG A 156 3.41 27.56 -11.10
C ARG A 156 3.24 28.01 -12.55
N MET A 157 2.00 28.15 -13.04
CA MET A 157 1.72 28.56 -14.43
C MET A 157 1.54 30.08 -14.63
N THR A 158 1.63 30.90 -13.58
CA THR A 158 1.45 32.37 -13.69
C THR A 158 2.74 33.18 -13.73
N TYR A 159 3.92 32.57 -13.82
CA TYR A 159 5.15 33.34 -14.06
C TYR A 159 5.30 33.61 -15.56
N ASN A 160 4.88 34.79 -15.99
CA ASN A 160 5.10 35.30 -17.35
C ASN A 160 6.57 35.71 -17.50
N PRO A 161 7.41 35.00 -18.30
CA PRO A 161 8.83 35.31 -18.42
C PRO A 161 9.13 36.53 -19.31
N TYR A 162 8.12 37.26 -19.79
CA TYR A 162 8.28 38.39 -20.70
C TYR A 162 8.30 39.77 -20.06
N SER A 163 8.29 39.91 -18.72
CA SER A 163 8.57 41.20 -18.08
C SER A 163 10.08 41.42 -17.98
N TYR A 164 10.71 41.81 -19.09
CA TYR A 164 12.10 42.29 -19.12
C TYR A 164 12.15 43.74 -18.65
N GLU A 165 12.53 43.98 -17.38
CA GLU A 165 13.22 45.22 -17.00
C GLU A 165 14.73 44.95 -17.06
N SER A 166 15.43 45.83 -17.78
CA SER A 166 16.82 45.71 -18.15
C SER A 166 17.76 45.75 -16.94
N GLY A 167 18.56 44.69 -16.75
CA GLY A 167 19.67 44.67 -15.80
C GLY A 167 20.43 43.37 -15.88
N ASN A 168 21.71 43.45 -16.25
CA ASN A 168 22.63 42.33 -16.43
C ASN A 168 22.59 41.30 -15.28
N ASN A 169 22.29 40.04 -15.60
CA ASN A 169 22.94 38.82 -15.08
C ASN A 169 22.36 37.59 -15.79
N LEU A 170 23.23 36.72 -16.30
CA LEU A 170 22.86 35.43 -16.90
C LEU A 170 22.25 34.51 -15.82
N PRO A 171 21.13 33.80 -16.07
CA PRO A 171 20.62 32.84 -15.09
C PRO A 171 21.49 31.59 -15.07
N VAL A 172 21.98 31.27 -13.88
CA VAL A 172 22.57 29.99 -13.49
C VAL A 172 21.56 28.87 -13.75
N ASP A 173 22.05 27.76 -14.29
CA ASP A 173 21.31 26.52 -14.56
C ASP A 173 20.28 26.19 -13.46
N TYR A 174 19.00 26.30 -13.81
CA TYR A 174 17.89 25.82 -12.99
C TYR A 174 17.82 24.29 -13.12
N TYR A 175 18.71 23.59 -12.40
CA TYR A 175 18.47 22.19 -12.08
C TYR A 175 17.29 22.13 -11.11
N ASP A 176 16.21 21.51 -11.56
CA ASP A 176 14.98 21.28 -10.82
C ASP A 176 15.24 20.35 -9.62
N ASN A 177 15.73 20.93 -8.53
CA ASN A 177 16.00 20.27 -7.25
C ASN A 177 14.71 19.94 -6.46
N THR A 178 13.52 20.20 -7.02
CA THR A 178 12.26 20.04 -6.29
C THR A 178 11.95 18.57 -5.98
N TYR A 179 12.42 17.63 -6.81
CA TYR A 179 12.25 16.19 -6.59
C TYR A 179 13.08 15.67 -5.41
N GLU A 180 14.34 16.10 -5.27
CA GLU A 180 15.17 15.70 -4.14
C GLU A 180 14.66 16.32 -2.83
N ASP A 181 14.17 17.56 -2.86
CA ASP A 181 13.59 18.22 -1.69
C ASP A 181 12.28 17.55 -1.22
N LEU A 182 11.44 17.07 -2.15
CA LEU A 182 10.24 16.27 -1.86
C LEU A 182 10.57 14.94 -1.18
N GLN A 183 11.69 14.31 -1.54
CA GLN A 183 12.17 13.08 -0.92
C GLN A 183 12.87 13.35 0.42
N ALA A 184 13.65 14.43 0.52
CA ALA A 184 14.37 14.84 1.73
C ALA A 184 13.43 15.30 2.86
N HIS A 185 12.29 15.93 2.52
CA HIS A 185 11.29 16.32 3.51
C HIS A 185 10.61 15.12 4.18
N LYS A 186 10.47 13.98 3.47
CA LYS A 186 9.96 12.74 4.05
C LYS A 186 10.97 12.04 4.95
N LYS A 187 12.27 12.08 4.61
CA LYS A 187 13.34 11.46 5.41
C LYS A 187 13.51 12.10 6.80
N ARG A 188 13.17 13.39 6.94
CA ARG A 188 13.29 14.14 8.20
C ARG A 188 12.08 14.03 9.15
N ARG A 189 10.94 13.51 8.69
CA ARG A 189 9.72 13.41 9.53
C ARG A 189 9.52 12.05 10.23
N TYR A 190 10.40 11.08 9.96
CA TYR A 190 10.28 9.71 10.48
C TYR A 190 11.58 9.19 11.14
N GLN A 191 12.44 10.09 11.60
CA GLN A 191 13.46 9.80 12.62
C GLN A 191 12.97 10.28 13.98
#